data_AF-A0A939YJA0-F1
#
_entry.id   AF-A0A939YJA0-F1
#
_cell.length_a   1.000
_cell.length_b   1.000
_cell.length_c   1.000
_cell.angle_alpha   90.00
_cell.angle_beta   90.00
_cell.angle_gamma   90.00
#
_symmetry.space_group_name_H-M   'P 1'
#
loop_
_entity.id
_entity.type
_entity.pdbx_description
1 polymer ?
#
loop_
_entity_poly.entity_id
_entity_poly.type
_entity_poly.pdbx_seq_one_letter_code
_entity_poly.pdbx_strand_id
1 'polypeptide(L)'
;MIKPSIEELTKDNKYNRYELVIATSKCAHIVTDEYVEQREEAERKITAKETDKPLASMIDPELRDEKAVKNAIKMLYDGEYGIVEETRPK
;
A
#
# COMPACT_ATOMS: atom_id res chain seq x y z
N MET A 1 9.20 -6.72 -19.84
CA MET A 1 9.32 -5.35 -19.30
C MET A 1 8.59 -5.29 -17.98
N ILE A 2 9.20 -4.71 -16.94
CA ILE A 2 8.53 -4.48 -15.66
C ILE A 2 7.59 -3.29 -15.85
N LYS A 3 6.31 -3.44 -15.48
CA LYS A 3 5.29 -2.39 -15.53
C LYS A 3 4.74 -2.11 -14.12
N PRO A 4 4.41 -0.85 -13.79
CA PRO A 4 4.72 0.36 -14.57
C PRO A 4 6.23 0.61 -14.66
N SER A 5 6.64 1.28 -15.72
CA SER A 5 8.03 1.67 -15.96
C SER A 5 8.46 2.77 -15.00
N ILE A 6 9.78 2.98 -14.88
CA ILE A 6 10.32 4.06 -14.04
C ILE A 6 9.89 5.44 -14.57
N GLU A 7 9.82 5.63 -15.89
CA GLU A 7 9.40 6.91 -16.50
C GLU A 7 7.95 7.25 -16.17
N GLU A 8 7.07 6.24 -16.21
CA GLU A 8 5.66 6.38 -15.80
C GLU A 8 5.56 6.72 -14.30
N LEU A 9 6.35 6.05 -13.45
CA LEU A 9 6.33 6.29 -12.01
C LEU A 9 6.94 7.63 -11.59
N THR A 10 7.94 8.13 -12.32
CA THR A 10 8.54 9.46 -12.06
C THR A 10 7.76 10.59 -12.70
N LYS A 11 6.67 10.29 -13.43
CA LYS A 11 5.84 11.26 -14.18
C LYS A 11 6.72 12.16 -15.06
N ASP A 12 7.46 11.55 -15.98
CA ASP A 12 8.38 12.24 -16.90
C ASP A 12 9.44 13.10 -16.19
N ASN A 13 10.13 12.51 -15.21
CA ASN A 13 11.16 13.16 -14.37
C ASN A 13 10.67 14.28 -13.45
N LYS A 14 9.36 14.39 -13.20
CA LYS A 14 8.82 15.29 -12.17
C LYS A 14 9.38 14.94 -10.78
N TYR A 15 9.49 13.65 -10.47
CA TYR A 15 10.05 13.16 -9.21
C TYR A 15 11.38 12.46 -9.45
N ASN A 16 12.34 12.69 -8.56
CA ASN A 16 13.59 11.95 -8.63
C ASN A 16 13.40 10.52 -8.10
N ARG A 17 14.32 9.61 -8.46
CA ARG A 17 14.22 8.19 -8.10
C ARG A 17 14.23 7.94 -6.59
N TYR A 18 14.88 8.79 -5.81
CA TYR A 18 14.93 8.64 -4.35
C TYR A 18 13.60 9.04 -3.70
N GLU A 19 12.95 10.10 -4.21
CA GLU A 19 11.61 10.50 -3.78
C GLU A 19 10.60 9.39 -4.05
N LEU A 20 10.67 8.78 -5.24
CA LEU A 20 9.82 7.63 -5.60
C LEU A 20 10.03 6.46 -4.64
N VAL A 21 11.26 6.13 -4.29
CA VAL A 21 11.57 5.05 -3.34
C VAL A 21 11.00 5.34 -1.95
N ILE A 22 11.19 6.57 -1.45
CA ILE A 22 10.66 6.98 -0.14
C ILE A 22 9.13 6.91 -0.14
N ALA A 23 8.48 7.44 -1.19
CA ALA A 23 7.03 7.41 -1.32
C ALA A 23 6.50 5.98 -1.38
N THR A 24 7.14 5.10 -2.16
CA THR A 24 6.78 3.69 -2.26
C THR A 24 6.93 3.00 -0.90
N SER A 25 8.01 3.27 -0.16
CA SER A 25 8.23 2.70 1.17
C SER A 25 7.15 3.15 2.16
N LYS A 26 6.79 4.43 2.17
CA LYS A 26 5.72 4.96 3.04
C LYS A 26 4.37 4.36 2.69
N CYS A 27 4.04 4.28 1.40
CA CYS A 27 2.80 3.66 0.94
C CYS A 27 2.74 2.16 1.27
N ALA A 28 3.86 1.44 1.20
CA ALA A 28 3.93 0.04 1.59
C ALA A 28 3.72 -0.18 3.09
N HIS A 29 4.13 0.77 3.94
CA HIS A 29 3.79 0.74 5.37
C HIS A 29 2.28 0.86 5.57
N ILE A 30 1.62 1.81 4.91
CA ILE A 30 0.15 1.95 4.98
C ILE A 30 -0.57 0.65 4.62
N VAL A 31 -0.17 0.02 3.51
CA VAL A 31 -0.71 -1.28 3.07
C VAL A 31 -0.51 -2.38 4.13
N THR A 32 0.65 -2.37 4.80
CA THR A 32 0.97 -3.35 5.84
C THR A 32 0.17 -3.10 7.11
N ASP A 33 0.05 -1.85 7.52
CA ASP A 33 -0.71 -1.44 8.70
C ASP A 33 -2.19 -1.83 8.54
N GLU A 34 -2.78 -1.54 7.37
CA GLU A 34 -4.16 -1.92 7.07
C GLU A 34 -4.36 -3.44 7.07
N TYR A 35 -3.42 -4.21 6.51
CA TYR A 35 -3.45 -5.68 6.59
C TYR A 35 -3.44 -6.16 8.05
N VAL A 36 -2.60 -5.58 8.90
CA VAL A 36 -2.49 -5.94 10.32
C VAL A 36 -3.79 -5.61 11.05
N GLU A 37 -4.35 -4.42 10.85
CA GLU A 37 -5.63 -4.00 11.44
C GLU A 37 -6.76 -4.96 11.06
N GLN A 38 -6.93 -5.26 9.76
CA GLN A 38 -7.95 -6.19 9.29
C GLN A 38 -7.77 -7.59 9.88
N ARG A 39 -6.51 -8.06 9.98
CA ARG A 39 -6.21 -9.35 10.57
C ARG A 39 -6.56 -9.39 12.06
N GLU A 40 -6.18 -8.37 12.83
CA GLU A 40 -6.53 -8.28 14.25
C GLU A 40 -8.04 -8.25 14.48
N GLU A 41 -8.77 -7.47 13.69
CA GLU A 41 -10.24 -7.45 13.75
C GLU A 41 -10.86 -8.80 13.45
N ALA A 42 -10.35 -9.49 12.42
CA ALA A 42 -10.83 -10.80 12.03
C ALA A 42 -10.53 -11.86 13.12
N GLU A 43 -9.34 -11.82 13.73
CA GLU A 43 -8.96 -12.68 14.86
C GLU A 43 -9.84 -12.42 16.10
N ARG A 44 -10.17 -11.15 16.38
CA ARG A 44 -11.11 -10.76 17.45
C ARG A 44 -12.50 -11.35 17.23
N LYS A 45 -13.07 -11.20 16.02
CA LYS A 45 -14.41 -11.71 15.67
C LYS A 45 -14.51 -13.23 15.77
N ILE A 46 -13.49 -13.96 15.31
CA ILE A 46 -13.43 -15.42 15.43
C ILE A 46 -13.39 -15.83 16.90
N THR A 47 -12.55 -15.17 17.70
CA THR A 47 -12.39 -15.48 19.12
C THR A 47 -13.68 -15.20 19.91
N ALA A 48 -14.38 -14.11 19.57
CA ALA A 48 -15.68 -13.76 20.12
C ALA A 48 -16.83 -14.65 19.62
N LYS A 49 -16.57 -15.57 18.66
CA LYS A 49 -17.56 -16.43 17.99
C LYS A 49 -18.66 -15.64 17.28
N GLU A 50 -18.33 -14.44 16.81
CA GLU A 50 -19.25 -13.60 16.03
C GLU A 50 -19.34 -14.03 14.56
N THR A 51 -18.42 -14.89 14.11
CA THR A 51 -18.31 -15.38 12.74
C THR A 51 -17.70 -16.77 12.68
N ASP A 52 -18.21 -17.60 11.77
CA ASP A 52 -17.63 -18.92 11.43
C ASP A 52 -16.78 -18.87 10.15
N LYS A 53 -16.61 -17.69 9.56
CA LYS A 53 -15.81 -17.53 8.34
C LYS A 53 -14.32 -17.71 8.66
N PRO A 54 -13.55 -18.35 7.76
CA PRO A 54 -12.11 -18.49 7.94
C PRO A 54 -11.41 -17.13 7.89
N LEU A 55 -10.37 -16.95 8.70
CA LEU A 55 -9.60 -15.70 8.86
C LEU A 55 -9.25 -15.05 7.52
N ALA A 56 -8.67 -15.83 6.61
CA ALA A 56 -8.22 -15.37 5.31
C ALA A 56 -9.34 -14.76 4.45
N SER A 57 -10.60 -15.20 4.61
CA SER A 57 -11.74 -14.68 3.84
C SER A 57 -12.26 -13.33 4.34
N MET A 58 -11.78 -12.86 5.49
CA MET A 58 -12.16 -11.59 6.11
C MET A 58 -11.13 -10.49 5.91
N ILE A 59 -10.02 -10.80 5.24
CA ILE A 59 -8.95 -9.86 4.91
C ILE A 59 -9.01 -9.62 3.40
N ASP A 60 -8.80 -8.37 2.98
CA ASP A 60 -8.73 -8.00 1.57
C ASP A 60 -7.69 -8.86 0.82
N PRO A 61 -8.08 -9.58 -0.24
CA PRO A 61 -7.17 -10.37 -1.05
C PRO A 61 -5.99 -9.57 -1.63
N GLU A 62 -6.20 -8.29 -2.01
CA GLU A 62 -5.10 -7.45 -2.51
C GLU A 62 -4.06 -7.21 -1.42
N LEU A 63 -4.47 -7.04 -0.17
CA LEU A 63 -3.55 -6.85 0.96
C LEU A 63 -2.90 -8.17 1.43
N ARG A 64 -3.62 -9.29 1.33
CA ARG A 64 -3.18 -10.61 1.80
C ARG A 64 -2.24 -11.31 0.85
N ASP A 65 -2.56 -11.29 -0.45
CA ASP A 65 -1.92 -12.16 -1.45
C ASP A 65 -0.78 -11.47 -2.20
N GLU A 66 -0.78 -10.13 -2.26
CA GLU A 66 0.22 -9.35 -2.97
C GLU A 66 1.27 -8.75 -2.03
N LYS A 67 2.47 -8.51 -2.56
CA LYS A 67 3.52 -7.83 -1.80
C LYS A 67 3.11 -6.38 -1.57
N ALA A 68 3.24 -5.90 -0.33
CA ALA A 68 2.92 -4.50 0.02
C ALA A 68 3.58 -3.47 -0.90
N VAL A 69 4.84 -3.71 -1.31
CA VAL A 69 5.56 -2.85 -2.26
C VAL A 69 4.93 -2.84 -3.65
N LYS A 70 4.37 -3.96 -4.12
CA LYS A 70 3.68 -4.04 -5.41
C LYS A 70 2.37 -3.26 -5.39
N ASN A 71 1.61 -3.38 -4.30
CA ASN A 71 0.40 -2.57 -4.10
C ASN A 71 0.74 -1.09 -4.04
N ALA A 72 1.78 -0.72 -3.28
CA ALA A 72 2.25 0.66 -3.20
C ALA A 72 2.63 1.25 -4.57
N ILE A 73 3.34 0.48 -5.41
CA ILE A 73 3.68 0.91 -6.77
C ILE A 73 2.42 1.11 -7.62
N LYS A 74 1.45 0.19 -7.54
CA LYS A 74 0.16 0.29 -8.24
C LYS A 74 -0.62 1.53 -7.78
N MET A 75 -0.76 1.73 -6.48
CA MET A 75 -1.49 2.87 -5.90
C MET A 75 -0.84 4.23 -6.27
N LEU A 76 0.49 4.31 -6.30
CA LEU A 76 1.21 5.51 -6.77
C LEU A 76 1.03 5.76 -8.27
N TYR A 77 0.98 4.69 -9.06
CA TYR A 77 0.77 4.77 -10.51
C TYR A 77 -0.68 5.14 -10.86
N ASP A 78 -1.64 4.54 -10.18
CA ASP A 78 -3.08 4.80 -10.33
C ASP A 78 -3.48 6.18 -9.77
N GLY A 79 -2.60 6.81 -8.99
CA GLY A 79 -2.78 8.16 -8.46
C GLY A 79 -3.58 8.23 -7.16
N GLU A 80 -3.82 7.08 -6.51
CA GLU A 80 -4.43 6.99 -5.17
C GLU A 80 -3.55 7.69 -4.12
N TYR A 81 -2.23 7.55 -4.25
CA TYR A 81 -1.24 8.29 -3.48
C TYR A 81 -0.35 9.14 -4.37
N GLY A 82 0.17 10.25 -3.82
CA GLY A 82 1.04 11.18 -4.53
C GLY A 82 2.16 11.71 -3.65
N ILE A 83 3.28 12.06 -4.28
CA ILE A 83 4.40 12.74 -3.62
C ILE A 83 4.06 14.23 -3.57
N VAL A 84 3.91 14.74 -2.34
CA VAL A 84 3.67 16.15 -2.06
C VAL A 84 4.99 16.79 -1.63
N GLU A 85 5.37 17.89 -2.26
CA GLU A 85 6.48 18.71 -1.80
C GLU A 85 6.04 19.46 -0.54
N GLU A 86 6.72 19.17 0.57
CA GLU A 86 6.52 19.94 1.80
C GLU A 86 7.10 21.34 1.56
N THR A 87 6.25 22.34 1.36
CA THR A 87 6.69 23.74 1.42
C THR A 87 7.11 24.02 2.85
N ARG A 88 8.38 23.76 3.19
CA ARG A 88 8.96 24.34 4.40
C ARG A 88 8.94 25.86 4.23
N PRO A 89 8.24 26.62 5.09
CA PRO A 89 8.50 28.04 5.15
C PRO A 89 9.99 28.21 5.46
N LYS A 90 10.67 29.04 4.64
CA LYS A 90 12.06 29.43 4.87
C LYS A 90 12.19 30.23 6.16
#